data_AF-A0A1B0AH06-F1
#
_entry.id   AF-A0A1B0AH06-F1
#
_cell.length_a   1.000
_cell.length_b   1.000
_cell.length_c   1.000
_cell.angle_alpha   90.00
_cell.angle_beta   90.00
_cell.angle_gamma   90.00
#
_symmetry.space_group_name_H-M   'P 1'
#
loop_
_entity.id
_entity.type
_entity.pdbx_description
1 polymer ?
#
loop_
_entity_poly.entity_id
_entity_poly.type
_entity_poly.pdbx_seq_one_letter_code
_entity_poly.pdbx_strand_id
1 'polypeptide(L)'
;MGKRSTQPIIYADNTQTLTECIDLGFQYKGLALNYQSERFVFTAVARNFTWDLQSHWQLVHLYFNCHVLQCPENVTKRTLVRDANFNYFSLYQQPIVAPNYTCVPEIGVFILYMDPVGFRNASLNCFHTTIDSCVSLAHVASEKRTKFLKRNQYFEQSNDKTERVHLAYVDLHYNRTRSPNKMEFFNSMGESLDRIPYRAWEPGSPKASLQLINASCVALTARSTWLTVDCQRKLPYICEIFTSSRNN
;
A
#
# COMPACT_ATOMS: atom_id res chain seq x y z
N MET A 1 -16.17 21.43 -12.70
CA MET A 1 -14.90 21.81 -13.38
C MET A 1 -13.89 20.72 -13.08
N GLY A 2 -13.34 20.07 -14.11
CA GLY A 2 -12.42 18.95 -13.95
C GLY A 2 -11.11 19.34 -13.26
N LYS A 3 -10.40 18.33 -12.75
CA LYS A 3 -9.09 18.46 -12.11
C LYS A 3 -8.22 17.27 -12.49
N ARG A 4 -6.96 17.54 -12.81
CA ARG A 4 -5.94 16.53 -13.11
C ARG A 4 -4.87 16.54 -12.04
N SER A 5 -4.41 15.37 -11.63
CA SER A 5 -3.23 15.24 -10.77
C SER A 5 -1.95 15.31 -11.60
N THR A 6 -0.96 16.03 -11.09
CA THR A 6 0.41 16.08 -11.61
C THR A 6 1.34 15.06 -10.96
N GLN A 7 0.78 14.12 -10.17
CA GLN A 7 1.54 12.99 -9.64
C GLN A 7 2.23 12.19 -10.76
N PRO A 8 3.38 11.57 -10.49
CA PRO A 8 4.08 10.78 -11.49
C PRO A 8 3.21 9.67 -12.07
N ILE A 9 3.29 9.52 -13.39
CA ILE A 9 2.56 8.51 -14.17
C ILE A 9 3.44 7.26 -14.26
N ILE A 10 2.86 6.07 -14.07
CA ILE A 10 3.54 4.78 -14.30
C ILE A 10 3.14 4.11 -15.62
N TYR A 11 1.94 4.42 -16.10
CA TYR A 11 1.40 3.87 -17.33
C TYR A 11 0.36 4.84 -17.91
N ALA A 12 0.25 4.89 -19.23
CA ALA A 12 -0.75 5.70 -19.90
C ALA A 12 -1.21 5.01 -21.19
N ASP A 13 -2.49 5.09 -21.47
CA ASP A 13 -3.11 4.49 -22.65
C ASP A 13 -4.42 5.19 -23.01
N ASN A 14 -5.01 4.81 -24.14
CA ASN A 14 -6.36 5.21 -24.52
C ASN A 14 -7.36 4.10 -24.20
N THR A 15 -8.38 4.43 -23.41
CA THR A 15 -9.47 3.50 -23.03
C THR A 15 -10.84 4.09 -23.36
N GLN A 16 -11.80 3.22 -23.69
CA GLN A 16 -13.16 3.64 -24.04
C GLN A 16 -13.94 4.07 -22.81
N THR A 17 -13.66 3.43 -21.68
CA THR A 17 -14.38 3.66 -20.42
C THR A 17 -13.44 3.93 -19.25
N LEU A 18 -13.99 4.57 -18.21
CA LEU A 18 -13.28 4.74 -16.93
C LEU A 18 -12.97 3.38 -16.29
N THR A 19 -13.86 2.39 -16.44
CA THR A 19 -13.68 1.05 -15.89
C THR A 19 -12.45 0.37 -16.49
N GLU A 20 -12.23 0.48 -17.80
CA GLU A 20 -11.01 -0.02 -18.44
C GLU A 20 -9.75 0.69 -17.91
N CYS A 21 -9.82 2.00 -17.69
CA CYS A 21 -8.71 2.74 -17.09
C CYS A 21 -8.43 2.30 -15.64
N ILE A 22 -9.47 1.96 -14.88
CA ILE A 22 -9.35 1.36 -13.54
C ILE A 22 -8.69 -0.02 -13.61
N ASP A 23 -9.05 -0.85 -14.59
CA ASP A 23 -8.43 -2.16 -14.80
C ASP A 23 -6.94 -2.05 -15.12
N LEU A 24 -6.54 -1.07 -15.96
CA LEU A 24 -5.12 -0.74 -16.17
C LEU A 24 -4.45 -0.29 -14.87
N GLY A 25 -5.15 0.50 -14.05
CA GLY A 25 -4.72 0.86 -12.71
C GLY A 25 -4.34 -0.35 -11.88
N PHE A 26 -5.21 -1.35 -11.78
CA PHE A 26 -4.91 -2.58 -11.04
C PHE A 26 -3.80 -3.41 -11.68
N GLN A 27 -3.81 -3.55 -13.01
CA GLN A 27 -2.81 -4.35 -13.75
C GLN A 27 -1.39 -3.81 -13.55
N TYR A 28 -1.22 -2.48 -13.67
CA TYR A 28 0.07 -1.82 -13.51
C TYR A 28 0.34 -1.37 -12.06
N LYS A 29 -0.52 -1.77 -11.12
CA LYS A 29 -0.41 -1.46 -9.68
C LYS A 29 -0.40 0.06 -9.40
N GLY A 30 -1.09 0.84 -10.22
CA GLY A 30 -1.38 2.24 -9.91
C GLY A 30 -2.19 2.38 -8.63
N LEU A 31 -2.14 3.57 -8.06
CA LEU A 31 -2.87 3.90 -6.82
C LEU A 31 -3.90 5.02 -7.02
N ALA A 32 -3.85 5.69 -8.17
CA ALA A 32 -4.82 6.69 -8.60
C ALA A 32 -4.76 6.84 -10.12
N LEU A 33 -5.69 7.59 -10.68
CA LEU A 33 -5.83 7.79 -12.12
C LEU A 33 -6.14 9.25 -12.45
N ASN A 34 -5.77 9.66 -13.65
CA ASN A 34 -6.45 10.74 -14.35
C ASN A 34 -7.17 10.14 -15.55
N TYR A 35 -8.44 10.46 -15.73
CA TYR A 35 -9.22 9.97 -16.86
C TYR A 35 -10.03 11.06 -17.54
N GLN A 36 -10.03 11.03 -18.87
CA GLN A 36 -10.82 11.87 -19.77
C GLN A 36 -11.75 10.97 -20.59
N SER A 37 -13.04 11.28 -20.62
CA SER A 37 -14.00 10.52 -21.45
C SER A 37 -13.77 10.79 -22.94
N GLU A 38 -13.85 9.74 -23.77
CA GLU A 38 -13.65 9.78 -25.22
C GLU A 38 -14.47 10.83 -25.98
N ARG A 39 -15.60 11.31 -25.42
CA ARG A 39 -16.41 12.38 -26.05
C ARG A 39 -15.61 13.67 -26.34
N PHE A 40 -14.42 13.83 -25.73
CA PHE A 40 -13.53 14.98 -25.93
C PHE A 40 -12.24 14.66 -26.70
N VAL A 41 -12.03 13.41 -27.15
CA VAL A 41 -10.85 13.05 -27.96
C VAL A 41 -11.17 13.36 -29.42
N PHE A 42 -11.18 14.65 -29.77
CA PHE A 42 -11.16 15.05 -31.17
C PHE A 42 -10.02 16.06 -31.42
N THR A 43 -9.10 15.65 -32.30
CA THR A 43 -8.42 16.52 -33.30
C THR A 43 -7.28 17.48 -32.87
N ALA A 44 -6.47 17.22 -31.84
CA ALA A 44 -5.40 18.17 -31.49
C ALA A 44 -3.96 17.83 -31.94
N VAL A 45 -3.53 16.56 -32.08
CA VAL A 45 -2.06 16.30 -32.20
C VAL A 45 -1.63 15.27 -33.25
N ALA A 46 -2.52 14.78 -34.10
CA ALA A 46 -2.17 13.83 -35.16
C ALA A 46 -1.74 14.51 -36.50
N ARG A 47 -1.14 15.70 -36.46
CA ARG A 47 -0.56 16.32 -37.65
C ARG A 47 0.87 16.79 -37.36
N ASN A 48 1.83 15.94 -37.72
CA ASN A 48 3.26 16.22 -37.83
C ASN A 48 4.04 16.46 -36.53
N PHE A 49 4.34 15.40 -35.77
CA PHE A 49 5.41 15.45 -34.77
C PHE A 49 6.31 14.22 -34.88
N THR A 50 7.62 14.46 -34.92
CA THR A 50 8.68 13.45 -34.95
C THR A 50 9.03 13.02 -33.53
N TRP A 51 9.14 11.70 -33.33
CA TRP A 51 9.09 11.01 -32.03
C TRP A 51 10.48 10.96 -31.35
N ASP A 52 10.63 11.60 -30.19
CA ASP A 52 11.75 11.38 -29.27
C ASP A 52 11.21 10.90 -27.92
N LEU A 53 11.74 9.79 -27.39
CA LEU A 53 11.18 9.03 -26.27
C LEU A 53 11.26 9.76 -24.92
N GLN A 54 12.09 10.80 -24.80
CA GLN A 54 12.35 11.46 -23.52
C GLN A 54 11.41 12.65 -23.24
N SER A 55 10.79 13.23 -24.27
CA SER A 55 9.77 14.30 -24.16
C SER A 55 8.35 13.77 -23.98
N HIS A 56 8.14 12.46 -24.19
CA HIS A 56 6.85 11.77 -24.11
C HIS A 56 6.13 11.95 -22.78
N TRP A 57 6.87 11.84 -21.67
CA TRP A 57 6.29 11.91 -20.33
C TRP A 57 5.84 13.32 -19.92
N GLN A 58 6.29 14.37 -20.62
CA GLN A 58 5.89 15.75 -20.35
C GLN A 58 4.52 16.09 -20.95
N LEU A 59 4.14 15.41 -22.03
CA LEU A 59 2.93 15.72 -22.82
C LEU A 59 1.92 14.57 -22.88
N VAL A 60 2.04 13.55 -22.03
CA VAL A 60 1.16 12.36 -21.98
C VAL A 60 -0.33 12.73 -22.06
N HIS A 61 -0.72 13.79 -21.34
CA HIS A 61 -2.09 14.30 -21.29
C HIS A 61 -2.66 14.84 -22.61
N LEU A 62 -1.84 15.00 -23.65
CA LEU A 62 -2.29 15.38 -24.99
C LEU A 62 -2.60 14.17 -25.89
N TYR A 63 -2.14 12.98 -25.53
CA TYR A 63 -2.18 11.79 -26.39
C TYR A 63 -2.96 10.62 -25.78
N PHE A 64 -3.04 10.57 -24.45
CA PHE A 64 -3.67 9.48 -23.72
C PHE A 64 -4.79 10.01 -22.85
N ASN A 65 -5.94 9.33 -22.89
CA ASN A 65 -7.09 9.71 -22.08
C ASN A 65 -7.10 9.03 -20.70
N CYS A 66 -6.26 8.02 -20.48
CA CYS A 66 -6.07 7.32 -19.21
C CYS A 66 -4.62 7.43 -18.75
N HIS A 67 -4.41 7.96 -17.54
CA HIS A 67 -3.11 7.98 -16.88
C HIS A 67 -3.18 7.24 -15.55
N VAL A 68 -2.32 6.25 -15.38
CA VAL A 68 -2.14 5.50 -14.15
C VAL A 68 -1.06 6.18 -13.31
N LEU A 69 -1.39 6.54 -12.07
CA LEU A 69 -0.54 7.34 -11.19
C LEU A 69 0.12 6.48 -10.11
N GLN A 70 1.36 6.85 -9.76
CA GLN A 70 2.14 6.19 -8.72
C GLN A 70 1.46 6.24 -7.35
N CYS A 71 0.87 7.38 -7.01
CA CYS A 71 0.35 7.68 -5.68
C CYS A 71 -0.94 8.50 -5.77
N PRO A 72 -1.86 8.34 -4.80
CA PRO A 72 -3.04 9.18 -4.70
C PRO A 72 -2.68 10.56 -4.12
N GLU A 73 -3.53 11.52 -4.42
CA GLU A 73 -3.52 12.85 -3.81
C GLU A 73 -3.71 12.78 -2.29
N ASN A 74 -3.00 13.65 -1.58
CA ASN A 74 -3.20 13.84 -0.15
C ASN A 74 -4.39 14.78 0.14
N VAL A 75 -4.72 14.96 1.43
CA VAL A 75 -5.77 15.90 1.88
C VAL A 75 -5.56 17.32 1.34
N THR A 76 -4.31 17.78 1.24
CA THR A 76 -3.97 19.12 0.75
C THR A 76 -4.14 19.29 -0.76
N LYS A 77 -4.24 18.19 -1.53
CA LYS A 77 -4.51 18.20 -2.97
C LYS A 77 -3.55 19.08 -3.77
N ARG A 78 -2.30 19.22 -3.32
CA ARG A 78 -1.31 20.19 -3.85
C ARG A 78 -0.96 19.94 -5.32
N THR A 79 -1.01 18.68 -5.76
CA THR A 79 -0.67 18.31 -7.13
C THR A 79 -1.88 18.32 -8.06
N LEU A 80 -3.09 18.61 -7.56
CA LEU A 80 -4.27 18.80 -8.40
C LEU A 80 -4.28 20.18 -9.06
N VAL A 81 -4.20 20.17 -10.38
CA VAL A 81 -4.35 21.34 -11.24
C VAL A 81 -5.74 21.39 -11.86
N ARG A 82 -6.23 22.59 -12.14
CA ARG A 82 -7.50 22.75 -12.89
C ARG A 82 -7.27 22.32 -14.32
N ASP A 83 -8.08 21.38 -14.78
CA ASP A 83 -8.01 20.83 -16.13
C ASP A 83 -9.43 20.41 -16.51
N ALA A 84 -10.03 21.10 -17.49
CA ALA A 84 -11.42 20.83 -17.87
C ALA A 84 -11.60 19.47 -18.56
N ASN A 85 -10.51 18.89 -19.08
CA ASN A 85 -10.54 17.68 -19.88
C ASN A 85 -10.44 16.42 -19.02
N PHE A 86 -9.72 16.50 -17.90
CA PHE A 86 -9.46 15.36 -17.03
C PHE A 86 -10.20 15.45 -15.69
N ASN A 87 -10.55 14.27 -15.18
CA ASN A 87 -10.94 14.09 -13.80
C ASN A 87 -9.95 13.15 -13.10
N TYR A 88 -9.60 13.50 -11.87
CA TYR A 88 -8.79 12.67 -10.98
C TYR A 88 -9.66 11.65 -10.26
N PHE A 89 -9.20 10.41 -10.21
CA PHE A 89 -9.83 9.31 -9.49
C PHE A 89 -8.81 8.66 -8.55
N SER A 90 -9.18 8.49 -7.29
CA SER A 90 -8.42 7.65 -6.37
C SER A 90 -8.87 6.20 -6.52
N LEU A 91 -7.95 5.23 -6.50
CA LEU A 91 -8.33 3.82 -6.39
C LEU A 91 -8.66 3.43 -4.94
N TYR A 92 -8.52 4.36 -4.00
CA TYR A 92 -9.01 4.21 -2.64
C TYR A 92 -10.45 4.70 -2.53
N GLN A 93 -11.28 3.91 -1.84
CA GLN A 93 -12.72 4.18 -1.68
C GLN A 93 -13.01 5.48 -0.90
N GLN A 94 -12.12 5.87 0.01
CA GLN A 94 -12.23 7.11 0.77
C GLN A 94 -10.97 7.98 0.64
N PRO A 95 -11.10 9.32 0.75
CA PRO A 95 -9.96 10.20 0.87
C PRO A 95 -9.08 9.77 2.03
N ILE A 96 -7.77 9.72 1.82
CA ILE A 96 -6.81 9.40 2.89
C ILE A 96 -6.74 10.62 3.82
N VAL A 97 -7.51 10.58 4.93
CA VAL A 97 -7.62 11.70 5.89
C VAL A 97 -6.42 11.74 6.88
N ALA A 98 -5.65 10.65 6.95
CA ALA A 98 -4.49 10.59 7.85
C ALA A 98 -3.43 11.62 7.44
N PRO A 99 -2.95 12.49 8.36
CA PRO A 99 -1.96 13.51 8.02
C PRO A 99 -0.56 12.92 7.75
N ASN A 100 -0.24 11.79 8.37
CA ASN A 100 1.09 11.16 8.36
C ASN A 100 1.08 9.80 7.64
N TYR A 101 0.48 9.73 6.46
CA TYR A 101 0.58 8.53 5.62
C TYR A 101 1.81 8.58 4.74
N THR A 102 2.31 7.41 4.35
CA THR A 102 3.34 7.27 3.34
C THR A 102 2.79 6.48 2.16
N CYS A 103 2.91 7.04 0.96
CA CYS A 103 2.60 6.33 -0.26
C CYS A 103 3.85 5.67 -0.85
N VAL A 104 3.66 4.49 -1.40
CA VAL A 104 4.71 3.67 -2.01
C VAL A 104 4.24 3.26 -3.40
N PRO A 105 4.90 3.76 -4.45
CA PRO A 105 4.55 3.43 -5.82
C PRO A 105 4.45 1.91 -6.02
N GLU A 106 3.36 1.48 -6.66
CA GLU A 106 3.07 0.08 -6.98
C GLU A 106 2.85 -0.87 -5.78
N ILE A 107 2.86 -0.36 -4.56
CA ILE A 107 2.70 -1.20 -3.35
C ILE A 107 1.46 -0.80 -2.57
N GLY A 108 1.32 0.47 -2.20
CA GLY A 108 0.18 0.92 -1.42
C GLY A 108 0.46 2.13 -0.53
N VAL A 109 -0.48 2.38 0.39
CA VAL A 109 -0.46 3.50 1.33
C VAL A 109 -0.43 2.96 2.74
N PHE A 110 0.48 3.49 3.55
CA PHE A 110 0.75 3.00 4.90
C PHE A 110 0.66 4.13 5.92
N ILE A 111 0.19 3.81 7.12
CA ILE A 111 0.18 4.70 8.28
C ILE A 111 1.01 4.04 9.39
N LEU A 112 1.88 4.83 10.00
CA LEU A 112 2.74 4.42 11.09
C LEU A 112 2.20 4.96 12.42
N TYR A 113 2.01 4.05 13.38
CA TYR A 113 1.73 4.39 14.77
C TYR A 113 2.91 4.01 15.68
N MET A 114 3.51 5.03 16.30
CA MET A 114 4.72 4.87 17.13
C MET A 114 4.40 4.44 18.56
N ASP A 115 3.19 4.71 19.03
CA ASP A 115 2.77 4.38 20.38
C ASP A 115 2.64 2.85 20.54
N PRO A 116 3.46 2.23 21.40
CA PRO A 116 3.54 0.78 21.44
C PRO A 116 2.32 0.18 22.15
N VAL A 117 1.65 -0.74 21.48
CA VAL A 117 0.47 -1.46 21.99
C VAL A 117 0.60 -2.96 21.72
N GLY A 118 -0.20 -3.79 22.39
CA GLY A 118 -0.25 -5.22 22.10
C GLY A 118 -0.90 -5.50 20.73
N PHE A 119 -0.61 -6.66 20.14
CA PHE A 119 -1.05 -6.99 18.77
C PHE A 119 -2.55 -6.80 18.56
N ARG A 120 -3.39 -7.28 19.49
CA ARG A 120 -4.85 -7.14 19.39
C ARG A 120 -5.30 -5.68 19.28
N ASN A 121 -4.70 -4.80 20.09
CA ASN A 121 -5.03 -3.38 20.05
C ASN A 121 -4.49 -2.73 18.77
N ALA A 122 -3.29 -3.12 18.31
CA ALA A 122 -2.76 -2.67 17.03
C ALA A 122 -3.70 -3.06 15.87
N SER A 123 -4.15 -4.32 15.84
CA SER A 123 -5.14 -4.79 14.86
C SER A 123 -6.42 -3.97 14.92
N LEU A 124 -7.00 -3.76 16.11
CA LEU A 124 -8.22 -2.98 16.28
C LEU A 124 -8.04 -1.51 15.87
N ASN A 125 -6.90 -0.90 16.18
CA ASN A 125 -6.62 0.49 15.81
C ASN A 125 -6.44 0.67 14.30
N CYS A 126 -5.90 -0.33 13.60
CA CYS A 126 -5.89 -0.32 12.14
C CYS A 126 -7.26 -0.65 11.57
N PHE A 127 -8.03 -1.51 12.24
CA PHE A 127 -9.30 -2.02 11.76
C PHE A 127 -10.39 -0.95 11.83
N HIS A 128 -10.48 -0.18 10.76
CA HIS A 128 -11.63 0.67 10.47
C HIS A 128 -12.34 0.13 9.24
N THR A 129 -13.14 -0.93 9.43
CA THR A 129 -14.07 -1.37 8.39
C THR A 129 -15.32 -0.53 8.47
N THR A 130 -15.35 0.56 7.69
CA THR A 130 -16.64 0.97 7.13
C THR A 130 -16.92 0.07 5.92
N ILE A 131 -18.17 0.01 5.46
CA ILE A 131 -18.56 -0.71 4.22
C ILE A 131 -17.64 -0.32 3.04
N ASP A 132 -17.03 0.87 3.12
CA ASP A 132 -16.27 1.51 2.05
C ASP A 132 -14.81 1.88 2.44
N SER A 133 -14.20 1.22 3.43
CA SER A 133 -12.76 1.36 3.68
C SER A 133 -12.17 0.10 4.32
N CYS A 134 -11.20 -0.52 3.64
CA CYS A 134 -10.45 -1.65 4.19
C CYS A 134 -9.09 -1.13 4.68
N VAL A 135 -8.97 -0.92 5.98
CA VAL A 135 -7.68 -0.67 6.65
C VAL A 135 -7.42 -1.83 7.60
N SER A 136 -6.23 -2.42 7.53
CA SER A 136 -5.78 -3.42 8.50
C SER A 136 -4.30 -3.24 8.79
N LEU A 137 -3.72 -4.12 9.62
CA LEU A 137 -2.28 -4.18 9.76
C LEU A 137 -1.63 -4.40 8.38
N ALA A 138 -0.41 -3.90 8.20
CA ALA A 138 0.25 -3.95 6.91
C ALA A 138 0.60 -5.38 6.52
N HIS A 139 0.32 -5.72 5.26
CA HIS A 139 0.66 -7.01 4.71
C HIS A 139 2.19 -7.13 4.49
N VAL A 140 2.74 -8.35 4.45
CA VAL A 140 4.15 -8.60 4.05
C VAL A 140 4.30 -9.46 2.79
N ALA A 141 3.33 -9.41 1.87
CA ALA A 141 3.21 -10.39 0.76
C ALA A 141 4.35 -10.37 -0.28
N SER A 142 5.29 -9.43 -0.21
CA SER A 142 6.36 -9.30 -1.19
C SER A 142 7.64 -8.69 -0.61
N GLU A 143 8.74 -8.95 -1.29
CA GLU A 143 10.04 -8.36 -0.97
C GLU A 143 10.02 -6.83 -1.08
N LYS A 144 9.43 -6.30 -2.15
CA LYS A 144 9.31 -4.84 -2.37
C LYS A 144 8.60 -4.18 -1.19
N ARG A 145 7.47 -4.78 -0.74
CA ARG A 145 6.70 -4.29 0.41
C ARG A 145 7.51 -4.36 1.71
N THR A 146 8.14 -5.50 1.98
CA THR A 146 8.91 -5.72 3.22
C THR A 146 10.15 -4.82 3.31
N LYS A 147 10.90 -4.66 2.23
CA LYS A 147 12.04 -3.73 2.16
C LYS A 147 11.62 -2.27 2.29
N PHE A 148 10.45 -1.91 1.75
CA PHE A 148 9.94 -0.55 1.89
C PHE A 148 9.52 -0.25 3.33
N LEU A 149 8.78 -1.14 3.98
CA LEU A 149 8.34 -0.94 5.36
C LEU A 149 9.52 -0.72 6.32
N LYS A 150 10.70 -1.26 5.99
CA LYS A 150 11.98 -0.96 6.67
C LYS A 150 12.54 0.43 6.38
N ARG A 151 12.30 1.03 5.22
CA ARG A 151 12.85 2.35 4.84
C ARG A 151 12.08 3.52 5.42
N ASN A 152 10.84 3.33 5.87
CA ASN A 152 10.14 4.36 6.63
C ASN A 152 10.87 4.62 7.95
N GLN A 153 10.80 5.86 8.41
CA GLN A 153 11.65 6.56 9.41
C GLN A 153 11.89 5.87 10.78
N TYR A 154 11.41 4.65 11.02
CA TYR A 154 11.62 3.84 12.23
C TYR A 154 13.09 3.58 12.59
N PHE A 155 13.99 3.53 11.60
CA PHE A 155 15.36 3.01 11.79
C PHE A 155 16.46 4.06 11.73
N GLU A 156 16.16 5.31 11.36
CA GLU A 156 17.17 6.36 11.16
C GLU A 156 17.07 7.54 12.14
N GLN A 157 16.07 7.61 13.02
CA GLN A 157 16.01 8.62 14.08
C GLN A 157 16.26 8.01 15.46
N SER A 158 17.52 7.99 15.91
CA SER A 158 17.91 8.40 17.27
C SER A 158 19.42 8.30 17.44
N ASN A 159 20.01 9.45 17.79
CA ASN A 159 21.40 9.58 18.24
C ASN A 159 21.61 9.18 19.71
N ASP A 160 20.63 8.55 20.36
CA ASP A 160 20.71 8.26 21.81
C ASP A 160 20.72 6.77 22.15
N LYS A 161 21.60 6.44 23.11
CA LYS A 161 22.00 5.10 23.57
C LYS A 161 20.95 4.41 24.46
N THR A 162 19.68 4.43 24.07
CA THR A 162 18.62 3.65 24.72
C THR A 162 18.09 2.59 23.75
N GLU A 163 17.99 1.34 24.21
CA GLU A 163 17.66 0.14 23.41
C GLU A 163 16.69 0.42 22.26
N ARG A 164 17.23 0.37 21.04
CA ARG A 164 16.49 0.63 19.81
C ARG A 164 15.36 -0.41 19.67
N VAL A 165 14.10 -0.01 19.84
CA VAL A 165 12.97 -0.90 19.54
C VAL A 165 12.80 -0.98 18.02
N HIS A 166 13.43 -1.98 17.43
CA HIS A 166 13.55 -2.19 15.99
C HIS A 166 12.44 -3.10 15.42
N LEU A 167 11.25 -3.06 16.00
CA LEU A 167 10.17 -4.00 15.72
C LEU A 167 8.86 -3.26 15.54
N ALA A 168 8.12 -3.58 14.49
CA ALA A 168 6.77 -3.11 14.28
C ALA A 168 5.85 -4.28 13.90
N TYR A 169 4.64 -4.32 14.46
CA TYR A 169 3.66 -5.33 14.10
C TYR A 169 3.26 -5.22 12.63
N VAL A 170 3.17 -6.39 11.98
CA VAL A 170 2.64 -6.60 10.63
C VAL A 170 1.53 -7.64 10.69
N ASP A 171 0.75 -7.76 9.62
CA ASP A 171 -0.46 -8.57 9.60
C ASP A 171 -0.20 -10.06 9.41
N LEU A 172 0.47 -10.67 10.37
CA LEU A 172 0.66 -12.10 10.47
C LEU A 172 0.62 -12.54 11.92
N HIS A 173 -0.18 -13.57 12.18
CA HIS A 173 -0.27 -14.20 13.49
C HIS A 173 -0.50 -15.70 13.35
N TYR A 174 -0.04 -16.43 14.34
CA TYR A 174 -0.31 -17.85 14.55
C TYR A 174 -1.22 -17.99 15.77
N ASN A 175 -2.20 -18.88 15.65
CA ASN A 175 -3.03 -19.30 16.77
C ASN A 175 -3.22 -20.82 16.68
N ARG A 176 -2.83 -21.54 17.74
CA ARG A 176 -2.91 -23.00 17.81
C ARG A 176 -4.32 -23.55 17.66
N THR A 177 -5.33 -22.83 18.12
CA THR A 177 -6.73 -23.24 17.94
C THR A 177 -7.13 -23.28 16.46
N ARG A 178 -6.54 -22.40 15.65
CA ARG A 178 -6.82 -22.31 14.20
C ARG A 178 -6.01 -23.33 13.39
N SER A 179 -4.75 -23.55 13.77
CA SER A 179 -3.89 -24.55 13.13
C SER A 179 -3.28 -25.48 14.19
N PRO A 180 -4.04 -26.50 14.64
CA PRO A 180 -3.62 -27.39 15.73
C PRO A 180 -2.46 -28.31 15.36
N ASN A 181 -2.35 -28.65 14.07
CA ASN A 181 -1.41 -29.65 13.56
C ASN A 181 -0.19 -29.04 12.84
N LYS A 182 -0.15 -27.71 12.67
CA LYS A 182 0.92 -27.00 11.94
C LYS A 182 1.05 -25.57 12.45
N MET A 183 2.28 -25.07 12.56
CA MET A 183 2.55 -23.66 12.83
C MET A 183 2.33 -22.84 11.55
N GLU A 184 1.07 -22.48 11.29
CA GLU A 184 0.64 -21.75 10.10
C GLU A 184 0.21 -20.33 10.47
N PHE A 185 0.70 -19.36 9.71
CA PHE A 185 0.45 -17.94 9.98
C PHE A 185 -0.64 -17.42 9.06
N PHE A 186 -1.50 -16.56 9.60
CA PHE A 186 -2.59 -15.93 8.88
C PHE A 186 -2.55 -14.42 9.04
N ASN A 187 -3.03 -13.71 8.02
CA ASN A 187 -3.32 -12.28 8.12
C ASN A 187 -4.71 -12.04 8.74
N SER A 188 -5.09 -10.77 8.98
CA SER A 188 -6.38 -10.41 9.57
C SER A 188 -7.57 -10.75 8.67
N MET A 189 -7.33 -10.85 7.35
CA MET A 189 -8.31 -11.30 6.36
C MET A 189 -8.46 -12.83 6.31
N GLY A 190 -7.68 -13.56 7.10
CA GLY A 190 -7.71 -15.01 7.17
C GLY A 190 -7.01 -15.74 6.03
N GLU A 191 -6.23 -15.03 5.21
CA GLU A 191 -5.36 -15.65 4.22
C GLU A 191 -4.17 -16.32 4.91
N SER A 192 -3.86 -17.54 4.48
CA SER A 192 -2.68 -18.27 4.95
C SER A 192 -1.41 -17.75 4.28
N LEU A 193 -0.36 -17.59 5.07
CA LEU A 193 0.98 -17.26 4.58
C LEU A 193 1.49 -18.31 3.56
N ASP A 194 1.02 -19.56 3.62
CA ASP A 194 1.40 -20.62 2.67
C ASP A 194 0.95 -20.33 1.22
N ARG A 195 -0.04 -19.46 1.02
CA ARG A 195 -0.47 -19.01 -0.32
C ARG A 195 0.46 -17.97 -0.94
N ILE A 196 1.33 -17.38 -0.12
CA ILE A 196 2.27 -16.35 -0.54
C ILE A 196 3.65 -17.01 -0.62
N PRO A 197 4.39 -16.92 -1.73
CA PRO A 197 5.69 -17.59 -1.85
C PRO A 197 6.82 -16.86 -1.09
N TYR A 198 6.68 -15.55 -0.87
CA TYR A 198 7.72 -14.75 -0.24
C TYR A 198 7.89 -15.09 1.25
N ARG A 199 9.14 -15.26 1.69
CA ARG A 199 9.52 -15.51 3.09
C ARG A 199 10.71 -14.63 3.45
N ALA A 200 10.61 -13.93 4.58
CA ALA A 200 11.71 -13.11 5.11
C ALA A 200 11.97 -13.41 6.58
N TRP A 201 11.78 -14.65 7.04
CA TRP A 201 12.03 -14.98 8.44
C TRP A 201 13.46 -14.64 8.86
N GLU A 202 13.59 -14.01 10.03
CA GLU A 202 14.87 -13.82 10.70
C GLU A 202 15.45 -15.19 11.08
N PRO A 203 16.78 -15.42 11.05
CA PRO A 203 17.37 -16.69 11.43
C PRO A 203 16.85 -17.20 12.78
N GLY A 204 16.39 -18.44 12.79
CA GLY A 204 15.77 -19.07 13.97
C GLY A 204 14.29 -18.74 14.20
N SER A 205 13.64 -18.02 13.28
CA SER A 205 12.18 -17.83 13.24
C SER A 205 11.54 -18.63 12.09
N PRO A 206 10.26 -19.02 12.19
CA PRO A 206 9.37 -18.83 13.33
C PRO A 206 9.77 -19.69 14.54
N LYS A 207 9.67 -19.13 15.76
CA LYS A 207 10.02 -19.85 16.99
C LYS A 207 8.81 -20.59 17.55
N ALA A 208 8.99 -21.88 17.81
CA ALA A 208 8.04 -22.72 18.53
C ALA A 208 8.39 -22.85 20.03
N SER A 209 8.92 -21.79 20.66
CA SER A 209 9.24 -21.82 22.10
C SER A 209 7.98 -21.97 22.95
N LEU A 210 8.04 -22.62 24.12
CA LEU A 210 6.91 -22.83 25.05
C LEU A 210 6.00 -21.61 25.25
N GLN A 211 6.57 -20.41 25.34
CA GLN A 211 5.83 -19.14 25.51
C GLN A 211 5.02 -18.69 24.27
N LEU A 212 5.40 -19.16 23.07
CA LEU A 212 4.82 -18.81 21.76
C LEU A 212 4.02 -19.96 21.13
N ILE A 213 3.90 -21.10 21.83
CA ILE A 213 3.21 -22.30 21.32
C ILE A 213 1.71 -22.08 21.11
N ASN A 214 1.07 -21.23 21.92
CA ASN A 214 -0.37 -21.04 21.86
C ASN A 214 -0.76 -19.94 20.85
N ALA A 215 -0.03 -18.82 20.89
CA ALA A 215 -0.18 -17.73 19.95
C ALA A 215 1.17 -17.06 19.74
N SER A 216 1.47 -16.70 18.49
CA SER A 216 2.63 -15.87 18.17
C SER A 216 2.24 -14.82 17.15
N CYS A 217 2.72 -13.60 17.33
CA CYS A 217 2.47 -12.50 16.41
C CYS A 217 3.78 -12.17 15.69
N VAL A 218 3.69 -11.59 14.50
CA VAL A 218 4.88 -11.31 13.69
C VAL A 218 5.20 -9.82 13.73
N ALA A 219 6.47 -9.53 13.96
CA ALA A 219 7.01 -8.18 13.86
C ALA A 219 8.07 -8.10 12.75
N LEU A 220 8.05 -6.99 12.01
CA LEU A 220 9.08 -6.63 11.04
C LEU A 220 10.30 -6.07 11.77
N THR A 221 11.50 -6.52 11.39
CA THR A 221 12.77 -6.07 11.97
C THR A 221 13.43 -4.96 11.14
N ALA A 222 14.46 -4.32 11.70
CA ALA A 222 15.37 -3.40 11.00
C ALA A 222 16.05 -3.99 9.77
N ARG A 223 16.14 -5.32 9.68
CA ARG A 223 16.82 -6.04 8.59
C ARG A 223 15.86 -6.42 7.46
N SER A 224 14.63 -5.90 7.47
CA SER A 224 13.58 -6.31 6.55
C SER A 224 13.25 -7.81 6.69
N THR A 225 13.41 -8.36 7.89
CA THR A 225 13.08 -9.75 8.22
C THR A 225 11.92 -9.83 9.20
N TRP A 226 11.37 -11.02 9.40
CA TRP A 226 10.20 -11.28 10.22
C TRP A 226 10.60 -12.07 11.46
N LEU A 227 10.10 -11.63 12.61
CA LEU A 227 10.37 -12.26 13.89
C LEU A 227 9.05 -12.60 14.57
N THR A 228 8.91 -13.82 15.08
CA THR A 228 7.81 -14.19 15.96
C THR A 228 8.04 -13.61 17.35
N VAL A 229 7.05 -12.92 17.88
CA VAL A 229 7.04 -12.29 19.19
C VAL A 229 5.78 -12.67 19.96
N ASP A 230 5.81 -12.48 21.28
CA ASP A 230 4.61 -12.56 22.11
C ASP A 230 3.61 -11.48 21.64
N CYS A 231 2.36 -11.87 21.41
CA CYS A 231 1.28 -10.97 21.02
C CYS A 231 0.95 -9.90 22.09
N GLN A 232 1.31 -10.14 23.35
CA GLN A 232 1.14 -9.19 24.46
C GLN A 232 2.27 -8.16 24.53
N ARG A 233 3.38 -8.37 23.81
CA ARG A 233 4.48 -7.41 23.76
C ARG A 233 3.97 -6.09 23.18
N LYS A 234 4.26 -4.97 23.85
CA LYS A 234 3.89 -3.66 23.32
C LYS A 234 4.89 -3.25 22.24
N LEU A 235 4.42 -3.05 21.00
CA LEU A 235 5.24 -2.63 19.88
C LEU A 235 4.53 -1.55 19.05
N PRO A 236 5.28 -0.67 18.36
CA PRO A 236 4.75 0.11 17.24
C PRO A 236 4.10 -0.80 16.20
N TYR A 237 3.28 -0.22 15.32
CA TYR A 237 2.56 -0.99 14.32
C TYR A 237 2.31 -0.20 13.04
N ILE A 238 2.15 -0.94 11.95
CA ILE A 238 1.95 -0.38 10.61
C ILE A 238 0.56 -0.78 10.14
N CYS A 239 -0.24 0.20 9.74
CA CYS A 239 -1.51 -0.04 9.04
C CYS A 239 -1.32 0.15 7.53
N GLU A 240 -2.01 -0.65 6.73
CA GLU A 240 -2.12 -0.51 5.27
C GLU A 240 -3.56 -0.14 4.93
N ILE A 241 -3.71 0.88 4.09
CA ILE A 241 -4.99 1.21 3.46
C ILE A 241 -5.02 0.41 2.16
N PHE A 242 -6.10 -0.35 1.94
CA PHE A 242 -6.30 -1.07 0.70
C PHE A 242 -7.12 -0.25 -0.29
N THR A 243 -6.77 -0.38 -1.58
CA THR A 243 -7.60 0.12 -2.68
C THR A 243 -8.96 -0.57 -2.66
N SER A 244 -9.97 0.03 -3.30
CA SER A 244 -11.24 -0.65 -3.55
C SER A 244 -10.97 -2.02 -4.17
N SER A 245 -11.47 -3.08 -3.55
CA SER A 245 -11.45 -4.39 -4.19
C SER A 245 -12.32 -4.34 -5.44
N ARG A 246 -11.85 -4.98 -6.51
CA ARG A 246 -12.73 -5.40 -7.59
C ARG A 246 -13.74 -6.37 -6.97
N ASN A 247 -15.01 -5.97 -6.86
CA ASN A 247 -16.07 -6.96 -6.72
C ASN A 247 -16.05 -7.74 -8.03
N ASN A 248 -15.40 -8.90 -8.04
CA ASN A 248 -15.63 -9.91 -9.07
C ASN A 248 -17.01 -10.52 -8.85
#